data_AF-A0A6I0FES4-F1
#
_entry.id   AF-A0A6I0FES4-F1
#
_cell.length_a   1.000
_cell.length_b   1.000
_cell.length_c   1.000
_cell.angle_alpha   90.00
_cell.angle_beta   90.00
_cell.angle_gamma   90.00
#
_symmetry.space_group_name_H-M   'P 1'
#
loop_
_entity.id
_entity.type
_entity.pdbx_description
1 polymer ?
#
loop_
_entity_poly.entity_id
_entity_poly.type
_entity_poly.pdbx_seq_one_letter_code
_entity_poly.pdbx_strand_id
1 'polypeptide(L)'
;MKEHNKPEGPAQEPQGSAARPGDAQMGPLGPGHELENDPMKGVRGVMAGAHILEAIVILLVLTVITRVEPDVNATTVKVTYVSVLGVLMILAAFIQRAKWADPVNIGLQVLAVAGFFVHPSMGFVGLLFAATWWYIYHLRRNMKERMRRGLLPAQHV
;
A
#
# COMPACT_ATOMS: atom_id res chain seq x y z
N MET A 1 -63.71 -40.25 -33.52
CA MET A 1 -62.23 -40.37 -33.61
C MET A 1 -61.72 -38.96 -33.82
N LYS A 2 -61.26 -38.17 -32.81
CA LYS A 2 -59.90 -38.15 -32.20
C LYS A 2 -58.82 -38.38 -33.27
N GLU A 3 -57.87 -37.49 -33.58
CA GLU A 3 -56.98 -36.61 -32.78
C GLU A 3 -56.54 -35.41 -33.66
N HIS A 4 -56.56 -34.13 -33.25
CA HIS A 4 -55.65 -33.39 -32.38
C HIS A 4 -54.17 -33.80 -32.42
N ASN A 5 -53.39 -33.26 -33.35
CA ASN A 5 -51.95 -33.09 -33.12
C ASN A 5 -51.37 -31.89 -33.90
N LYS A 6 -50.95 -30.87 -33.15
CA LYS A 6 -49.87 -29.92 -33.48
C LYS A 6 -49.06 -29.85 -32.18
N PRO A 7 -47.72 -30.02 -32.19
CA PRO A 7 -46.84 -28.88 -32.43
C PRO A 7 -45.44 -29.21 -33.00
N GLU A 8 -45.02 -28.47 -34.02
CA GLU A 8 -43.59 -28.31 -34.31
C GLU A 8 -43.25 -26.83 -34.17
N GLY A 9 -42.74 -26.48 -32.99
CA GLY A 9 -42.07 -25.21 -32.73
C GLY A 9 -40.69 -25.19 -33.39
N PRO A 10 -40.09 -24.00 -33.56
CA PRO A 10 -38.96 -23.81 -34.45
C PRO A 10 -37.72 -24.58 -33.96
N ALA A 11 -37.00 -25.15 -34.92
CA ALA A 11 -35.69 -25.74 -34.74
C ALA A 11 -34.78 -24.77 -33.97
N GLN A 12 -34.32 -25.19 -32.80
CA GLN A 12 -33.32 -24.48 -32.03
C GLN A 12 -32.00 -24.52 -32.80
N GLU A 13 -31.60 -23.38 -33.35
CA GLU A 13 -30.26 -23.17 -33.88
C GLU A 13 -29.24 -23.44 -32.76
N PRO A 14 -28.12 -24.13 -33.03
CA PRO A 14 -27.04 -24.22 -32.08
C PRO A 14 -26.41 -22.83 -31.97
N GLN A 15 -26.85 -22.06 -30.96
CA GLN A 15 -26.21 -20.80 -30.58
C GLN A 15 -24.78 -21.14 -30.15
N GLY A 16 -23.86 -21.03 -31.09
CA GLY A 16 -22.42 -20.98 -30.81
C GLY A 16 -22.22 -19.91 -29.76
N SER A 17 -21.72 -20.34 -28.60
CA SER A 17 -21.37 -19.49 -27.46
C SER A 17 -20.36 -18.45 -27.91
N ALA A 18 -20.87 -17.32 -28.38
CA ALA A 18 -20.09 -16.11 -28.58
C ALA A 18 -19.68 -15.64 -27.18
N ALA A 19 -18.41 -15.88 -26.85
CA ALA A 19 -17.76 -15.39 -25.64
C ALA A 19 -18.13 -13.92 -25.44
N ARG A 20 -18.85 -13.63 -24.34
CA ARG A 20 -19.30 -12.29 -24.02
C ARG A 20 -18.08 -11.50 -23.51
N PRO A 21 -17.96 -10.20 -23.79
CA PRO A 21 -16.83 -9.36 -23.34
C PRO A 21 -16.84 -9.07 -21.82
N GLY A 22 -17.23 -10.05 -21.00
CA GLY A 22 -17.21 -10.08 -19.54
C GLY A 22 -16.39 -11.23 -18.95
N ASP A 23 -15.69 -12.02 -19.77
CA ASP A 23 -14.80 -13.11 -19.34
C ASP A 23 -13.47 -12.59 -18.76
N ALA A 24 -13.48 -11.39 -18.18
CA ALA A 24 -12.41 -10.85 -17.37
C ALA A 24 -12.39 -11.58 -16.01
N GLN A 25 -12.05 -12.88 -16.05
CA GLN A 25 -11.52 -13.66 -14.94
C GLN A 25 -12.19 -13.37 -13.59
N MET A 26 -13.51 -13.57 -13.50
CA MET A 26 -14.22 -13.62 -12.22
C MET A 26 -13.67 -14.78 -11.39
N GLY A 27 -13.40 -14.53 -10.12
CA GLY A 27 -12.88 -15.54 -9.20
C GLY A 27 -13.82 -16.74 -9.05
N PRO A 28 -13.31 -17.90 -8.59
CA PRO A 28 -14.11 -19.13 -8.44
C PRO A 28 -15.25 -19.03 -7.41
N LEU A 29 -15.40 -17.88 -6.75
CA LEU A 29 -16.42 -17.59 -5.75
C LEU A 29 -17.65 -16.85 -6.34
N GLY A 30 -17.59 -16.38 -7.59
CA GLY A 30 -18.69 -15.64 -8.23
C GLY A 30 -18.51 -14.12 -8.19
N PRO A 31 -19.53 -13.33 -8.61
CA PRO A 31 -19.47 -11.87 -8.58
C PRO A 31 -19.52 -11.41 -7.12
N GLY A 32 -18.37 -11.04 -6.56
CA GLY A 32 -18.29 -10.55 -5.18
C GLY A 32 -19.15 -9.29 -4.96
N HIS A 33 -19.87 -9.23 -3.84
CA HIS A 33 -20.65 -8.06 -3.44
C HIS A 33 -19.74 -6.90 -3.03
N GLU A 34 -20.30 -5.68 -3.03
CA GLU A 34 -19.61 -4.48 -2.57
C GLU A 34 -19.32 -4.60 -1.07
N LEU A 35 -18.07 -4.34 -0.66
CA LEU A 35 -17.65 -4.53 0.73
C LEU A 35 -18.29 -3.47 1.64
N GLU A 36 -18.92 -3.91 2.74
CA GLU A 36 -19.49 -3.01 3.75
C GLU A 36 -18.43 -2.10 4.40
N ASN A 37 -17.20 -2.60 4.54
CA ASN A 37 -16.05 -1.83 5.02
C ASN A 37 -14.94 -1.80 3.97
N ASP A 38 -14.45 -0.61 3.61
CA ASP A 38 -13.32 -0.47 2.68
C ASP A 38 -12.00 -0.93 3.33
N PRO A 39 -11.42 -2.08 2.92
CA PRO A 39 -10.17 -2.59 3.48
C PRO A 39 -8.99 -1.66 3.21
N MET A 40 -9.08 -0.79 2.19
CA MET A 40 -8.03 0.19 1.88
C MET A 40 -7.89 1.26 2.96
N LYS A 41 -8.92 1.47 3.79
CA LYS A 41 -8.85 2.35 4.96
C LYS A 41 -7.89 1.81 6.02
N GLY A 42 -7.86 0.49 6.22
CA GLY A 42 -6.92 -0.17 7.13
C GLY A 42 -5.48 -0.06 6.65
N VAL A 43 -5.22 -0.28 5.35
CA VAL A 43 -3.89 -0.13 4.73
C VAL A 43 -3.33 1.29 4.94
N ARG A 44 -4.18 2.31 4.86
CA ARG A 44 -3.78 3.71 5.12
C ARG A 44 -3.37 3.95 6.57
N GLY A 45 -4.02 3.28 7.53
CA GLY A 45 -3.62 3.30 8.93
C GLY A 45 -2.23 2.67 9.15
N VAL A 46 -1.96 1.55 8.49
CA VAL A 46 -0.65 0.88 8.53
C VAL A 46 0.45 1.78 7.95
N MET A 47 0.20 2.46 6.83
CA MET A 47 1.15 3.44 6.27
C MET A 47 1.51 4.55 7.27
N ALA A 48 0.51 5.04 8.03
CA ALA A 48 0.72 6.11 9.00
C ALA A 48 1.53 5.62 10.21
N GLY A 49 1.22 4.43 10.70
CA GLY A 49 1.99 3.78 11.76
C GLY A 49 3.44 3.53 11.35
N ALA A 50 3.67 3.03 10.14
CA ALA A 50 5.02 2.79 9.61
C ALA A 50 5.85 4.08 9.58
N HIS A 51 5.25 5.20 9.18
CA HIS A 51 5.96 6.47 9.08
C HIS A 51 6.25 7.13 10.43
N ILE A 52 5.35 6.99 11.42
CA ILE A 52 5.66 7.38 12.81
C ILE A 52 6.80 6.54 13.36
N LEU A 53 6.75 5.22 13.17
CA LEU A 53 7.83 4.33 13.62
C LEU A 53 9.17 4.74 13.00
N GLU A 54 9.19 5.02 11.70
CA GLU A 54 10.35 5.54 10.98
C GLU A 54 10.88 6.82 11.62
N ALA A 55 10.01 7.79 11.89
CA ALA A 55 10.39 9.05 12.52
C ALA A 55 11.02 8.83 13.90
N ILE A 56 10.46 7.92 14.72
CA ILE A 56 11.02 7.55 16.02
C ILE A 56 12.43 6.97 15.83
N VAL A 57 12.62 6.04 14.89
CA VAL A 57 13.94 5.43 14.65
C VAL A 57 14.96 6.47 14.19
N ILE A 58 14.57 7.42 13.33
CA ILE A 58 15.44 8.53 12.92
C ILE A 58 15.81 9.44 14.10
N LEU A 59 14.87 9.73 15.00
CA LEU A 59 15.17 10.47 16.24
C LEU A 59 16.07 9.67 17.19
N LEU A 60 15.95 8.34 17.22
CA LEU A 60 16.90 7.49 17.96
C LEU A 60 18.31 7.57 17.37
N VAL A 61 18.47 7.68 16.05
CA VAL A 61 19.79 7.92 15.44
C VAL A 61 20.42 9.22 15.93
N LEU A 62 19.63 10.29 16.13
CA LEU A 62 20.13 11.52 16.76
C LEU A 62 20.68 11.26 18.17
N THR A 63 20.00 10.44 18.97
CA THR A 63 20.48 10.07 20.30
C THR A 63 21.78 9.27 20.24
N VAL A 64 21.94 8.39 19.25
CA VAL A 64 23.18 7.62 19.03
C VAL A 64 24.33 8.56 18.68
N ILE A 65 24.14 9.48 17.74
CA ILE A 65 25.19 10.43 17.31
C ILE A 65 25.64 11.31 18.50
N THR A 66 24.71 11.75 19.36
CA THR A 66 25.01 12.68 20.45
C THR A 66 25.53 12.02 21.72
N ARG A 67 25.21 10.74 21.97
CA ARG A 67 25.57 10.04 23.22
C ARG A 67 26.64 8.97 23.06
N VAL A 68 26.77 8.37 21.87
CA VAL A 68 27.67 7.22 21.64
C VAL A 68 28.96 7.65 20.93
N GLU A 69 28.92 8.65 20.04
CA GLU A 69 30.09 9.15 19.28
C GLU A 69 30.18 10.69 19.27
N PRO A 70 30.40 11.33 20.44
CA PRO A 70 30.37 12.79 20.55
C PRO A 70 31.50 13.53 19.79
N ASP A 71 32.60 12.84 19.48
CA ASP A 71 33.89 13.45 19.12
C ASP A 71 34.17 13.54 17.60
N VAL A 72 33.44 12.82 16.74
CA VAL A 72 33.70 12.82 15.28
C VAL A 72 32.45 13.11 14.43
N ASN A 73 31.24 12.86 14.94
CA ASN A 73 30.00 12.87 14.14
C ASN A 73 28.93 13.89 14.57
N ALA A 74 29.12 14.59 15.70
CA ALA A 74 28.14 15.53 16.27
C ALA A 74 28.33 16.99 15.80
N THR A 75 28.52 17.22 14.50
CA THR A 75 28.53 18.60 13.96
C THR A 75 27.13 19.21 14.09
N THR A 76 26.99 20.48 14.52
CA THR A 76 25.70 21.17 14.71
C THR A 76 24.76 21.03 13.50
N VAL A 77 25.32 21.08 12.28
CA VAL A 77 24.57 20.89 11.02
C VAL A 77 23.88 19.52 10.94
N LYS A 78 24.57 18.44 11.34
CA LYS A 78 24.04 17.08 11.33
C LYS A 78 22.91 16.92 12.37
N VAL A 79 23.11 17.46 13.57
CA VAL A 79 22.11 17.47 14.65
C VAL A 79 20.85 18.22 14.23
N THR A 80 21.00 19.42 13.65
CA THR A 80 19.87 20.20 13.14
C THR A 80 19.14 19.47 12.01
N TYR A 81 19.85 18.90 11.05
CA TYR A 81 19.26 18.16 9.92
C TYR A 81 18.37 17.01 10.41
N VAL A 82 18.90 16.14 11.28
CA VAL A 82 18.16 14.97 11.78
C VAL A 82 16.97 15.38 12.64
N SER A 83 17.11 16.45 13.43
CA SER A 83 16.01 16.97 14.26
C SER A 83 14.87 17.51 13.41
N VAL A 84 15.19 18.34 12.41
CA VAL A 84 14.20 18.91 11.48
C VAL A 84 13.54 17.80 10.67
N LEU A 85 14.32 16.83 10.18
CA LEU A 85 13.80 15.69 9.44
C LEU A 85 12.82 14.88 10.31
N GLY A 86 13.20 14.51 11.53
CA GLY A 86 12.32 13.76 12.43
C GLY A 86 10.99 14.47 12.72
N VAL A 87 11.03 15.79 12.95
CA VAL A 87 9.80 16.59 13.13
C VAL A 87 8.95 16.62 11.86
N LEU A 88 9.57 16.84 10.69
CA LEU A 88 8.86 16.80 9.40
C LEU A 88 8.20 15.44 9.15
N MET A 89 8.88 14.34 9.49
CA MET A 89 8.32 12.98 9.36
C MET A 89 7.13 12.76 10.29
N ILE A 90 7.21 13.23 11.54
CA ILE A 90 6.07 13.18 12.47
C ILE A 90 4.87 13.95 11.89
N LEU A 91 5.08 15.18 11.42
CA LEU A 91 4.03 15.99 10.81
C LEU A 91 3.45 15.33 9.55
N ALA A 92 4.31 14.78 8.69
CA ALA A 92 3.90 14.06 7.49
C ALA A 92 3.06 12.83 7.83
N ALA A 93 3.37 12.12 8.92
CA ALA A 93 2.61 10.95 9.36
C ALA A 93 1.15 11.29 9.69
N PHE A 94 0.88 12.46 10.27
CA PHE A 94 -0.49 12.92 10.52
C PHE A 94 -1.22 13.34 9.24
N ILE A 95 -0.49 13.80 8.22
CA ILE A 95 -1.03 14.23 6.93
C ILE A 95 -1.29 13.03 5.99
N GLN A 96 -0.91 11.80 6.36
CA GLN A 96 -1.08 10.63 5.49
C GLN A 96 -2.52 10.29 5.09
N ARG A 97 -3.52 10.87 5.76
CA ARG A 97 -4.91 10.77 5.30
C ARG A 97 -5.18 11.57 4.01
N ALA A 98 -4.29 12.46 3.60
CA ALA A 98 -4.43 13.27 2.38
C ALA A 98 -4.11 12.48 1.09
N LYS A 99 -4.76 12.85 -0.01
CA LYS A 99 -4.52 12.26 -1.35
C LYS A 99 -3.10 12.50 -1.88
N TRP A 100 -2.37 13.45 -1.30
CA TRP A 100 -0.99 13.82 -1.64
C TRP A 100 0.07 13.11 -0.78
N ALA A 101 -0.33 12.14 0.05
CA ALA A 101 0.60 11.45 0.95
C ALA A 101 1.66 10.60 0.21
N ASP A 102 1.28 9.98 -0.91
CA ASP A 102 2.18 9.12 -1.69
C ASP A 102 3.45 9.86 -2.19
N PRO A 103 3.37 11.04 -2.85
CA PRO A 103 4.57 11.78 -3.25
C PRO A 103 5.35 12.38 -2.07
N VAL A 104 4.68 12.78 -0.98
CA VAL A 104 5.34 13.30 0.23
C VAL A 104 6.18 12.21 0.90
N ASN A 105 5.64 11.00 1.02
CA ASN A 105 6.35 9.86 1.59
C ASN A 105 7.59 9.51 0.76
N ILE A 106 7.49 9.51 -0.58
CA ILE A 106 8.65 9.27 -1.45
C ILE A 106 9.72 10.35 -1.25
N GLY A 107 9.33 11.63 -1.19
CA GLY A 107 10.27 12.72 -0.94
C GLY A 107 10.98 12.60 0.41
N LEU A 108 10.24 12.31 1.48
CA LEU A 108 10.80 12.05 2.81
C LEU A 108 11.69 10.82 2.82
N GLN A 109 11.35 9.76 2.07
CA GLN A 109 12.18 8.55 1.99
C GLN A 109 13.53 8.84 1.35
N VAL A 110 13.55 9.62 0.26
CA VAL A 110 14.79 10.02 -0.39
C VAL A 110 15.66 10.83 0.57
N LEU A 111 15.06 11.73 1.36
CA LEU A 111 15.76 12.49 2.40
C LEU A 111 16.29 11.59 3.53
N ALA A 112 15.54 10.58 3.94
CA ALA A 112 15.96 9.60 4.94
C ALA A 112 17.14 8.76 4.45
N VAL A 113 17.09 8.28 3.21
CA VAL A 113 18.19 7.53 2.57
C VAL A 113 19.42 8.43 2.34
N ALA A 114 19.21 9.69 1.96
CA ALA A 114 20.29 10.70 1.89
C ALA A 114 20.94 10.95 3.27
N GLY A 115 20.30 10.55 4.36
CA GLY A 115 20.91 10.46 5.68
C GLY A 115 22.20 9.63 5.74
N PHE A 116 22.48 8.79 4.74
CA PHE A 116 23.77 8.10 4.57
C PHE A 116 24.97 9.07 4.60
N PHE A 117 24.82 10.28 4.06
CA PHE A 117 25.87 11.32 4.08
C PHE A 117 26.11 11.90 5.47
N VAL A 118 25.13 11.78 6.37
CA VAL A 118 25.22 12.25 7.76
C VAL A 118 25.86 11.19 8.64
N HIS A 119 25.33 9.96 8.56
CA HIS A 119 25.80 8.81 9.32
C HIS A 119 25.46 7.50 8.57
N PRO A 120 26.39 6.54 8.45
CA PRO A 120 26.12 5.27 7.78
C PRO A 120 24.89 4.52 8.35
N SER A 121 24.75 4.50 9.68
CA SER A 121 23.59 3.91 10.37
C SER A 121 22.26 4.55 9.97
N MET A 122 22.23 5.86 9.69
CA MET A 122 21.02 6.56 9.24
C MET A 122 20.60 6.09 7.85
N GLY A 123 21.57 5.99 6.93
CA GLY A 123 21.30 5.49 5.59
C GLY A 123 20.86 4.02 5.58
N PHE A 124 21.42 3.18 6.46
CA PHE A 124 20.98 1.80 6.63
C PHE A 124 19.52 1.71 7.09
N VAL A 125 19.14 2.50 8.10
CA VAL A 125 17.74 2.60 8.56
C VAL A 125 16.83 3.10 7.42
N GLY A 126 17.24 4.15 6.70
CA GLY A 126 16.48 4.68 5.56
C GLY A 126 16.26 3.66 4.45
N LEU A 127 17.24 2.79 4.19
CA LEU A 127 17.13 1.67 3.25
C LEU A 127 16.17 0.59 3.74
N LEU A 128 16.22 0.22 5.02
CA LEU A 128 15.28 -0.75 5.61
C LEU A 128 13.83 -0.25 5.50
N PHE A 129 13.60 1.03 5.76
CA PHE A 129 12.27 1.62 5.57
C PHE A 129 11.89 1.72 4.10
N ALA A 130 12.83 2.02 3.19
CA ALA A 130 12.54 2.02 1.76
C ALA A 130 12.08 0.62 1.28
N ALA A 131 12.72 -0.45 1.76
CA ALA A 131 12.29 -1.83 1.51
C ALA A 131 10.89 -2.11 2.11
N THR A 132 10.61 -1.59 3.30
CA THR A 132 9.30 -1.71 3.95
C THR A 132 8.21 -1.00 3.14
N TRP A 133 8.47 0.22 2.67
CA TRP A 133 7.56 0.97 1.79
C TRP A 133 7.29 0.23 0.48
N TRP A 134 8.35 -0.29 -0.15
CA TRP A 134 8.20 -1.12 -1.34
C TRP A 134 7.26 -2.31 -1.08
N TYR A 135 7.44 -3.00 0.05
CA TYR A 135 6.58 -4.12 0.43
C TYR A 135 5.13 -3.70 0.69
N ILE A 136 4.89 -2.56 1.37
CA ILE A 136 3.54 -2.02 1.58
C ILE A 136 2.87 -1.69 0.24
N TYR A 137 3.58 -1.06 -0.69
CA TYR A 137 3.06 -0.76 -2.02
C TYR A 137 2.79 -2.03 -2.84
N HIS A 138 3.66 -3.04 -2.72
CA HIS A 138 3.45 -4.35 -3.33
C HIS A 138 2.17 -5.00 -2.80
N LEU A 139 1.98 -5.04 -1.47
CA LEU A 139 0.78 -5.60 -0.86
C LEU A 139 -0.48 -4.82 -1.26
N ARG A 140 -0.42 -3.49 -1.26
CA ARG A 140 -1.52 -2.61 -1.68
C ARG A 140 -1.93 -2.89 -3.14
N ARG A 141 -0.97 -3.17 -4.02
CA ARG A 141 -1.23 -3.56 -5.42
C ARG A 141 -1.87 -4.93 -5.51
N ASN A 142 -1.30 -5.92 -4.84
CA ASN A 142 -1.83 -7.30 -4.82
C ASN A 142 -3.25 -7.35 -4.25
N MET A 143 -3.55 -6.58 -3.19
CA MET A 143 -4.89 -6.49 -2.62
C MET A 143 -5.90 -5.89 -3.61
N LYS A 144 -5.55 -4.77 -4.27
CA LYS A 144 -6.41 -4.18 -5.31
C LYS A 144 -6.67 -5.15 -6.46
N GLU A 145 -5.66 -5.91 -6.87
CA GLU A 145 -5.81 -6.94 -7.91
C GLU A 145 -6.72 -8.07 -7.46
N ARG A 146 -6.64 -8.51 -6.20
CA ARG A 146 -7.54 -9.53 -5.61
C ARG A 146 -8.98 -9.04 -5.45
N MET A 147 -9.18 -7.77 -5.07
CA MET A 147 -10.50 -7.13 -5.00
C MET A 147 -11.16 -7.05 -6.38
N ARG A 148 -10.40 -6.64 -7.41
CA ARG A 148 -10.91 -6.58 -8.80
C ARG A 148 -11.34 -7.94 -9.34
N ARG A 149 -10.73 -9.03 -8.86
CA ARG A 149 -11.05 -10.41 -9.26
C ARG A 149 -12.17 -11.06 -8.44
N GLY A 150 -12.73 -10.37 -7.45
CA GLY A 150 -13.76 -10.96 -6.58
C GLY A 150 -13.24 -12.15 -5.75
N LEU A 151 -11.97 -12.13 -5.34
CA LEU A 151 -11.34 -13.25 -4.63
C LEU A 151 -11.34 -13.10 -3.10
N LEU A 152 -11.96 -12.05 -2.57
CA LEU A 152 -12.01 -11.86 -1.12
C LEU A 152 -13.20 -12.60 -0.52
N PRO A 153 -12.98 -13.45 0.52
CA PRO A 153 -14.07 -14.08 1.26
C PRO A 153 -15.05 -13.05 1.83
N ALA A 154 -14.55 -11.87 2.22
CA ALA A 154 -15.35 -10.75 2.70
C ALA A 154 -16.38 -10.20 1.69
N GLN A 155 -16.26 -10.53 0.39
CA GLN A 155 -17.23 -10.15 -0.64
C GLN A 155 -18.36 -11.19 -0.82
N HIS A 156 -18.30 -12.31 -0.08
CA HIS A 156 -19.21 -13.45 -0.21
C HIS A 156 -19.88 -13.84 1.12
N VAL A 157 -19.79 -12.96 2.12
CA VAL A 157 -20.48 -13.07 3.42
C VAL A 157 -21.68 -12.15 3.48
#